data_AF-A0A127F3P0-F1
#
_entry.id   AF-A0A127F3P0-F1
#
_cell.length_a   1.000
_cell.length_b   1.000
_cell.length_c   1.000
_cell.angle_alpha   90.00
_cell.angle_beta   90.00
_cell.angle_gamma   90.00
#
_symmetry.space_group_name_H-M   'P 1'
#
loop_
_entity.id
_entity.type
_entity.pdbx_description
1 polymer ?
#
loop_
_entity_poly.entity_id
_entity_poly.type
_entity_poly.pdbx_seq_one_letter_code
_entity_poly.pdbx_strand_id
1 'polypeptide(L)'
;MNTRTPISRTDDLDVLSGIWILSCNDDNPIMTYRGIAHRLGLSDEYDVKAVVKNRPELFRHGILKSRLNIWKDQLRSGKNRPSWIVEIRDKAAQEKAIDDLGRDDIFRNQFRAQEAAPRCDVEIIDWGLQHIDRLRKAAAEEKESKSRKWTSIIIPLASLLVAAASIAGSVGIQWVSIKEQADLKRYEVGFKPKQEAYVAFANATWSALNYASDGEQANLRKQIALMDTAFFSIEPFLSQEVRQSFREKYGEFITSCDEYAKKGNEVRERDGQKFLAQAQEDSEKLRNFLYSSLFN
;
A
#
# COMPACT_ATOMS: atom_id res chain seq x y z
N MET A 1 -25.93 -13.43 19.78
CA MET A 1 -24.70 -13.83 19.08
C MET A 1 -23.63 -14.08 20.14
N ASN A 2 -23.46 -15.33 20.56
CA ASN A 2 -22.39 -15.70 21.49
C ASN A 2 -21.09 -15.82 20.71
N THR A 3 -20.15 -14.92 20.99
CA THR A 3 -18.79 -14.98 20.50
C THR A 3 -18.11 -16.20 21.09
N ARG A 4 -17.91 -17.24 20.27
CA ARG A 4 -17.15 -18.45 20.62
C ARG A 4 -15.72 -18.03 20.93
N THR A 5 -15.31 -18.14 22.19
CA THR A 5 -13.90 -18.01 22.57
C THR A 5 -13.18 -19.25 22.07
N PRO A 6 -12.18 -19.14 21.17
CA PRO A 6 -11.37 -20.29 20.81
C PRO A 6 -10.59 -20.71 22.05
N ILE A 7 -10.94 -21.88 22.59
CA ILE A 7 -10.21 -22.51 23.69
C ILE A 7 -8.76 -22.69 23.25
N SER A 8 -7.83 -22.22 24.07
CA SER A 8 -6.40 -22.29 23.76
C SER A 8 -5.93 -23.74 23.80
N ARG A 9 -5.03 -24.12 22.89
CA ARG A 9 -4.37 -25.45 22.90
C ARG A 9 -3.68 -25.78 24.23
N THR A 10 -3.36 -24.76 25.04
CA THR A 10 -2.83 -24.91 26.40
C THR A 10 -3.91 -25.38 27.38
N ASP A 11 -5.13 -24.84 27.29
CA ASP A 11 -6.25 -25.21 28.17
C ASP A 11 -6.66 -26.67 27.93
N ASP A 12 -6.58 -27.15 26.68
CA ASP A 12 -6.85 -28.55 26.33
C ASP A 12 -5.87 -29.53 26.99
N LEU A 13 -4.61 -29.15 27.22
CA LEU A 13 -3.62 -30.02 27.86
C LEU A 13 -3.80 -30.08 29.39
N ASP A 14 -4.33 -29.02 29.99
CA ASP A 14 -4.67 -28.98 31.41
C ASP A 14 -5.92 -29.82 31.67
N VAL A 15 -6.94 -29.70 30.80
CA VAL A 15 -8.09 -30.59 30.79
C VAL A 15 -7.64 -32.04 30.59
N LEU A 16 -6.78 -32.31 29.60
CA LEU A 16 -6.24 -33.65 29.33
C LEU A 16 -5.55 -34.28 30.55
N SER A 17 -4.78 -33.49 31.31
CA SER A 17 -4.17 -33.94 32.57
C SER A 17 -5.23 -34.34 33.60
N GLY A 18 -6.30 -33.53 33.73
CA GLY A 18 -7.45 -33.86 34.57
C GLY A 18 -8.13 -35.17 34.15
N ILE A 19 -8.40 -35.35 32.85
CA ILE A 19 -8.98 -36.58 32.30
C ILE A 19 -8.09 -37.78 32.61
N TRP A 20 -6.78 -37.63 32.42
CA TRP A 20 -5.80 -38.68 32.70
C TRP A 20 -5.87 -39.13 34.16
N ILE A 21 -5.75 -38.19 35.10
CA ILE A 21 -5.79 -38.46 36.55
C ILE A 21 -7.11 -39.13 36.94
N LEU A 22 -8.24 -38.62 36.47
CA LEU A 22 -9.55 -39.18 36.78
C LEU A 22 -9.68 -40.61 36.24
N SER A 23 -9.23 -40.85 35.00
CA SER A 23 -9.30 -42.19 34.39
C SER A 23 -8.42 -43.24 35.05
N CYS A 24 -7.32 -42.80 35.67
CA CYS A 24 -6.42 -43.66 36.44
C CYS A 24 -6.99 -44.01 37.82
N ASN A 25 -7.65 -43.06 38.47
CA ASN A 25 -8.07 -43.17 39.87
C ASN A 25 -9.52 -43.61 40.08
N ASP A 26 -10.35 -43.60 39.04
CA ASP A 26 -11.76 -43.99 39.16
C ASP A 26 -11.91 -45.48 39.47
N ASP A 27 -12.91 -45.86 40.27
CA ASP A 27 -13.22 -47.26 40.53
C ASP A 27 -13.70 -47.97 39.25
N ASN A 28 -14.36 -47.25 38.35
CA ASN A 28 -14.81 -47.78 37.07
C ASN A 28 -13.77 -47.51 35.96
N PRO A 29 -13.26 -48.55 35.27
CA PRO A 29 -12.38 -48.34 34.13
C PRO A 29 -13.09 -47.75 32.90
N ILE A 30 -14.42 -47.80 32.83
CA ILE A 30 -15.23 -47.23 31.75
C ILE A 30 -15.74 -45.85 32.19
N MET A 31 -15.44 -44.83 31.39
CA MET A 31 -15.84 -43.44 31.65
C MET A 31 -16.70 -42.90 30.52
N THR A 32 -17.66 -42.03 30.85
CA THR A 32 -18.43 -41.26 29.86
C THR A 32 -17.79 -39.90 29.62
N TYR A 33 -17.83 -39.41 28.37
CA TYR A 33 -17.34 -38.04 28.06
C TYR A 33 -18.11 -36.99 28.86
N ARG A 34 -19.43 -37.15 28.99
CA ARG A 34 -20.28 -36.29 29.81
C ARG A 34 -19.90 -36.31 31.28
N GLY A 35 -19.54 -37.47 31.82
CA GLY A 35 -19.14 -37.61 33.22
C GLY A 35 -17.81 -36.92 33.52
N ILE A 36 -16.89 -36.94 32.56
CA ILE A 36 -15.66 -36.15 32.63
C ILE A 36 -15.96 -34.65 32.60
N ALA A 37 -16.76 -34.19 31.63
CA ALA A 37 -17.14 -32.77 31.51
C ALA A 37 -17.73 -32.26 32.82
N HIS A 38 -18.67 -33.02 33.39
CA HIS A 38 -19.30 -32.73 34.66
C HIS A 38 -18.29 -32.63 35.82
N ARG A 39 -17.40 -33.61 35.97
CA ARG A 39 -16.43 -33.66 37.08
C ARG A 39 -15.36 -32.58 37.01
N LEU A 40 -14.98 -32.18 35.80
CA LEU A 40 -14.01 -31.11 35.58
C LEU A 40 -14.67 -29.72 35.53
N GLY A 41 -16.00 -29.62 35.69
CA GLY A 41 -16.73 -28.35 35.64
C GLY A 41 -16.65 -27.66 34.27
N LEU A 42 -16.55 -28.45 33.20
CA LEU A 42 -16.44 -27.92 31.84
C LEU A 42 -17.82 -27.51 31.32
N SER A 43 -17.84 -26.53 30.42
CA SER A 43 -19.05 -26.13 29.68
C SER A 43 -19.63 -27.32 28.92
N ASP A 44 -20.96 -27.39 28.79
CA ASP A 44 -21.66 -28.39 27.97
C ASP A 44 -21.24 -28.34 26.48
N GLU A 45 -20.70 -27.21 26.02
CA GLU A 45 -20.16 -27.03 24.67
C GLU A 45 -18.72 -27.55 24.51
N TYR A 46 -18.03 -27.90 25.60
CA TYR A 46 -16.64 -28.36 25.55
C TYR A 46 -16.54 -29.78 25.00
N ASP A 47 -15.83 -29.95 23.89
CA ASP A 47 -15.69 -31.24 23.20
C ASP A 47 -14.62 -32.14 23.85
N VAL A 48 -14.95 -32.70 25.02
CA VAL A 48 -14.12 -33.70 25.71
C VAL A 48 -13.80 -34.88 24.78
N LYS A 49 -14.76 -35.26 23.93
CA LYS A 49 -14.60 -36.37 23.00
C LYS A 49 -13.49 -36.09 22.00
N ALA A 50 -13.37 -34.88 21.46
CA ALA A 50 -12.26 -34.50 20.59
C ALA A 50 -10.90 -34.54 21.31
N VAL A 51 -10.81 -33.99 22.53
CA VAL A 51 -9.58 -33.99 23.33
C VAL A 51 -9.06 -35.41 23.55
N VAL A 52 -9.95 -36.31 23.95
CA VAL A 52 -9.65 -37.71 24.19
C VAL A 52 -9.35 -38.42 22.87
N LYS A 53 -10.14 -38.18 21.80
CA LYS A 53 -9.95 -38.78 20.47
C LYS A 53 -8.57 -38.53 19.89
N ASN A 54 -8.04 -37.33 20.12
CA ASN A 54 -6.74 -36.89 19.62
C ASN A 54 -5.55 -37.49 20.38
N ARG A 55 -5.78 -38.34 21.39
CA ARG A 55 -4.74 -38.94 22.25
C ARG A 55 -4.91 -40.45 22.39
N PRO A 56 -4.85 -41.23 21.29
CA PRO A 56 -4.98 -42.69 21.32
C PRO A 56 -3.89 -43.40 22.14
N GLU A 57 -2.76 -42.74 22.39
CA GLU A 57 -1.68 -43.21 23.25
C GLU A 57 -2.05 -43.21 24.74
N LEU A 58 -3.00 -42.36 25.15
CA LEU A 58 -3.50 -42.27 26.52
C LEU A 58 -4.85 -42.98 26.71
N PHE A 59 -5.69 -43.01 25.67
CA PHE A 59 -7.08 -43.45 25.79
C PHE A 59 -7.54 -44.36 24.65
N ARG A 60 -8.47 -45.26 24.98
CA ARG A 60 -9.21 -46.10 24.02
C ARG A 60 -10.63 -45.59 23.89
N HIS A 61 -11.00 -45.22 22.66
CA HIS A 61 -12.36 -44.76 22.35
C HIS A 61 -13.30 -45.95 22.18
N GLY A 62 -14.43 -45.86 22.85
CA GLY A 62 -15.48 -46.86 22.83
C GLY A 62 -15.12 -48.23 23.37
N ILE A 63 -16.14 -49.08 23.42
CA ILE A 63 -16.05 -50.47 23.87
C ILE A 63 -16.87 -51.40 22.96
N LEU A 64 -16.70 -52.71 23.16
CA LEU A 64 -17.51 -53.72 22.49
C LEU A 64 -18.95 -53.67 22.97
N LYS A 65 -19.91 -53.92 22.07
CA LYS A 65 -21.35 -53.87 22.37
C LYS A 65 -21.76 -54.80 23.52
N SER A 66 -21.19 -56.01 23.58
CA SER A 66 -21.43 -56.96 24.67
C SER A 66 -21.05 -56.38 26.03
N ARG A 67 -19.88 -55.74 26.11
CA ARG A 67 -19.37 -55.11 27.33
C ARG A 67 -20.16 -53.86 27.73
N LEU A 68 -20.64 -53.09 26.74
CA LEU A 68 -21.55 -51.96 27.00
C LEU A 68 -22.84 -52.44 27.65
N ASN A 69 -23.43 -53.53 27.14
CA ASN A 69 -24.67 -54.07 27.71
C ASN A 69 -24.47 -54.55 29.15
N ILE A 70 -23.39 -55.29 29.43
CA ILE A 70 -23.05 -55.73 30.80
C ILE A 70 -22.89 -54.53 31.74
N TRP A 71 -22.17 -53.50 31.29
CA TRP A 71 -21.98 -52.28 32.08
C TRP A 71 -23.31 -51.54 32.31
N LYS A 72 -24.19 -51.44 31.30
CA LYS A 72 -25.55 -50.89 31.47
C LYS A 72 -26.36 -51.66 32.52
N ASP A 73 -26.28 -52.99 32.52
CA ASP A 73 -26.96 -53.81 33.54
C ASP A 73 -26.42 -53.55 34.95
N GLN A 74 -25.10 -53.38 35.08
CA GLN A 74 -24.48 -52.96 36.35
C GLN A 74 -24.98 -51.59 36.80
N LEU A 75 -25.05 -50.61 35.88
CA LEU A 75 -25.58 -49.29 36.18
C LEU A 75 -27.05 -49.37 36.61
N ARG A 76 -27.90 -50.15 35.93
CA ARG A 76 -29.30 -50.37 36.33
C ARG A 76 -29.40 -50.95 37.74
N SER A 77 -28.54 -51.90 38.09
CA SER A 77 -28.47 -52.50 39.43
C SER A 77 -27.98 -51.55 40.54
N GLY A 78 -27.59 -50.32 40.20
CA GLY A 78 -27.13 -49.31 41.17
C GLY A 78 -25.63 -49.34 41.43
N LYS A 79 -24.88 -50.24 40.79
CA LYS A 79 -23.43 -50.35 40.97
C LYS A 79 -22.69 -49.30 40.15
N ASN A 80 -21.77 -48.59 40.77
CA ASN A 80 -20.79 -47.69 40.14
C ASN A 80 -21.41 -46.68 39.14
N ARG A 81 -22.57 -46.10 39.48
CA ARG A 81 -23.22 -45.07 38.65
C ARG A 81 -22.38 -43.78 38.65
N PRO A 82 -22.08 -43.20 37.47
CA PRO A 82 -21.48 -41.87 37.38
C PRO A 82 -22.36 -40.82 38.07
N SER A 83 -21.73 -39.82 38.71
CA SER A 83 -22.44 -38.78 39.48
C SER A 83 -23.54 -38.07 38.69
N TRP A 84 -23.28 -37.73 37.43
CA TRP A 84 -24.25 -37.06 36.57
C TRP A 84 -25.52 -37.89 36.30
N ILE A 85 -25.46 -39.23 36.40
CA ILE A 85 -26.64 -40.11 36.33
C ILE A 85 -27.35 -40.14 37.68
N VAL A 86 -26.60 -40.19 38.78
CA VAL A 86 -27.15 -40.19 40.15
C VAL A 86 -27.95 -38.91 40.45
N GLU A 87 -27.52 -37.78 39.90
CA GLU A 87 -28.15 -36.47 40.10
C GLU A 87 -29.50 -36.30 39.37
N ILE A 88 -29.82 -37.16 38.40
CA ILE A 88 -31.13 -37.16 37.72
C ILE A 88 -32.18 -37.65 38.71
N ARG A 89 -33.12 -36.79 39.11
CA ARG A 89 -34.09 -37.11 40.17
C ARG A 89 -35.15 -38.14 39.77
N ASP A 90 -35.54 -38.15 38.50
CA ASP A 90 -36.54 -39.08 37.99
C ASP A 90 -35.92 -40.42 37.59
N LYS A 91 -36.46 -41.52 38.13
CA LYS A 91 -35.97 -42.88 37.85
C LYS A 91 -36.17 -43.27 36.38
N ALA A 92 -37.28 -42.86 35.75
CA ALA A 92 -37.51 -43.15 34.35
C ALA A 92 -36.51 -42.40 33.45
N ALA A 93 -36.23 -41.13 33.76
CA ALA A 93 -35.17 -40.36 33.10
C ALA A 93 -33.75 -40.94 33.34
N GLN A 94 -33.46 -41.49 34.53
CA GLN A 94 -32.21 -42.19 34.81
C GLN A 94 -32.05 -43.43 33.92
N GLU A 95 -33.07 -44.28 33.86
CA GLU A 95 -33.04 -45.51 33.06
C GLU A 95 -32.90 -45.18 31.57
N LYS A 96 -33.63 -44.17 31.09
CA LYS A 96 -33.48 -43.66 29.72
C LYS A 96 -32.07 -43.15 29.45
N ALA A 97 -31.48 -42.38 30.36
CA ALA A 97 -30.11 -41.89 30.20
C ALA A 97 -29.07 -43.02 30.12
N ILE A 98 -29.28 -44.12 30.84
CA ILE A 98 -28.44 -45.33 30.75
C ILE A 98 -28.65 -46.02 29.39
N ASP A 99 -29.91 -46.12 28.93
CA ASP A 99 -30.25 -46.76 27.67
C ASP A 99 -29.73 -46.00 26.46
N ASP A 100 -29.72 -44.68 26.52
CA ASP A 100 -29.23 -43.80 25.46
C ASP A 100 -27.70 -43.82 25.33
N LEU A 101 -26.95 -44.35 26.31
CA LEU A 101 -25.48 -44.43 26.22
C LEU A 101 -25.04 -45.33 25.05
N GLY A 102 -24.38 -44.73 24.06
CA GLY A 102 -23.79 -45.40 22.93
C GLY A 102 -22.38 -45.91 23.19
N ARG A 103 -21.87 -46.70 22.25
CA ARG A 103 -20.47 -47.16 22.25
C ARG A 103 -19.50 -45.98 22.11
N ASP A 104 -19.93 -44.91 21.46
CA ASP A 104 -19.09 -43.75 21.16
C ASP A 104 -19.24 -42.61 22.17
N ASP A 105 -19.97 -42.84 23.27
CA ASP A 105 -20.15 -41.87 24.38
C ASP A 105 -19.20 -42.14 25.55
N ILE A 106 -18.38 -43.17 25.41
CA ILE A 106 -17.51 -43.71 26.44
C ILE A 106 -16.11 -43.96 25.94
N PHE A 107 -15.18 -43.94 26.87
CA PHE A 107 -13.78 -44.23 26.63
C PHE A 107 -13.17 -44.95 27.84
N ARG A 108 -11.94 -45.42 27.70
CA ARG A 108 -11.16 -46.05 28.76
C ARG A 108 -9.73 -45.53 28.76
N ASN A 109 -9.08 -45.59 29.91
CA ASN A 109 -7.63 -45.42 29.98
C ASN A 109 -6.93 -46.57 29.24
N GLN A 110 -5.84 -46.26 28.52
CA GLN A 110 -5.06 -47.23 27.75
C GLN A 110 -4.53 -48.41 28.58
N PHE A 111 -4.22 -48.17 29.87
CA PHE A 111 -3.69 -49.16 30.81
C PHE A 111 -4.80 -49.92 31.56
N ARG A 112 -6.05 -49.43 31.52
CA ARG A 112 -7.21 -50.06 32.18
C ARG A 112 -8.15 -50.72 31.17
N ALA A 113 -7.59 -51.63 30.37
CA ALA A 113 -8.34 -52.25 29.28
C ALA A 113 -9.38 -53.30 29.76
N GLN A 114 -9.19 -53.92 30.92
CA GLN A 114 -10.04 -55.02 31.43
C GLN A 114 -11.25 -54.50 32.23
N GLU A 115 -12.26 -55.34 32.44
CA GLU A 115 -13.55 -54.92 33.07
C GLU A 115 -13.40 -54.63 34.56
N ALA A 116 -12.59 -55.44 35.25
CA ALA A 116 -12.26 -55.25 36.67
C ALA A 116 -10.83 -54.71 36.83
N ALA A 117 -10.35 -53.88 35.88
CA ALA A 117 -9.01 -53.32 35.98
C ALA A 117 -8.90 -52.42 37.22
N PRO A 118 -7.91 -52.63 38.10
CA PRO A 118 -7.72 -51.82 39.29
C PRO A 118 -7.39 -50.37 38.91
N ARG A 119 -7.37 -49.49 39.90
CA ARG A 119 -6.81 -48.14 39.73
C ARG A 119 -5.35 -48.25 39.29
N CYS A 120 -4.88 -47.28 38.50
CA CYS A 120 -3.50 -47.29 38.03
C CYS A 120 -2.54 -47.04 39.18
N ASP A 121 -1.36 -47.66 39.11
CA ASP A 121 -0.25 -47.35 40.01
C ASP A 121 0.27 -45.93 39.76
N VAL A 122 0.97 -45.38 40.76
CA VAL A 122 1.48 -44.00 40.74
C VAL A 122 2.43 -43.79 39.56
N GLU A 123 3.22 -44.80 39.20
CA GLU A 123 4.17 -44.76 38.08
C GLU A 123 3.45 -44.54 36.73
N ILE A 124 2.28 -45.15 36.55
CA ILE A 124 1.48 -44.96 35.32
C ILE A 124 0.91 -43.54 35.30
N ILE A 125 0.40 -43.06 36.44
CA ILE A 125 -0.12 -41.69 36.55
C ILE A 125 0.97 -40.69 36.18
N ASP A 126 2.15 -40.81 36.79
CA ASP A 126 3.31 -39.97 36.55
C ASP A 126 3.77 -40.05 35.08
N TRP A 127 3.85 -41.25 34.50
CA TRP A 127 4.21 -41.41 33.08
C TRP A 127 3.30 -40.60 32.15
N GLY A 128 1.98 -40.64 32.37
CA GLY A 128 1.05 -39.89 31.51
C GLY A 128 1.11 -38.39 31.72
N LEU A 129 1.33 -37.92 32.95
CA LEU A 129 1.55 -36.49 33.23
C LEU A 129 2.84 -35.99 32.57
N GLN A 130 3.94 -36.73 32.70
CA GLN A 130 5.19 -36.41 32.01
C GLN A 130 5.04 -36.43 30.48
N HIS A 131 4.20 -37.31 29.94
CA HIS A 131 3.89 -37.31 28.52
C HIS A 131 3.14 -36.04 28.11
N ILE A 132 2.10 -35.64 28.85
CA ILE A 132 1.33 -34.41 28.59
C ILE A 132 2.23 -33.17 28.75
N ASP A 133 3.13 -33.14 29.73
CA ASP A 133 4.09 -32.06 29.91
C ASP A 133 5.06 -31.93 28.72
N ARG A 134 5.51 -33.05 28.14
CA ARG A 134 6.30 -33.04 26.90
C ARG A 134 5.52 -32.43 25.74
N LEU A 135 4.23 -32.75 25.61
CA LEU A 135 3.36 -32.12 24.62
C LEU A 135 3.20 -30.61 24.86
N ARG A 136 3.08 -30.18 26.12
CA ARG A 136 2.99 -28.77 26.50
C ARG A 136 4.27 -28.01 26.12
N LYS A 137 5.44 -28.57 26.39
CA LYS A 137 6.74 -27.99 25.99
C LYS A 137 6.87 -27.87 24.47
N ALA A 138 6.56 -28.94 23.73
CA ALA A 138 6.62 -28.93 22.26
C ALA A 138 5.70 -27.86 21.65
N ALA A 139 4.49 -27.68 22.19
CA ALA A 139 3.57 -26.64 21.72
C ALA A 139 4.10 -25.21 22.00
N ALA A 140 4.74 -25.00 23.15
CA ALA A 140 5.36 -23.72 23.49
C ALA A 140 6.55 -23.40 22.56
N GLU A 141 7.43 -24.37 22.31
CA GLU A 141 8.57 -24.23 21.39
C GLU A 141 8.12 -23.94 19.95
N GLU A 142 7.04 -24.58 19.47
CA GLU A 142 6.47 -24.30 18.15
C GLU A 142 6.04 -22.83 18.04
N LYS A 143 5.38 -22.30 19.08
CA LYS A 143 4.94 -20.90 19.14
C LYS A 143 6.12 -19.93 19.17
N GLU A 144 7.14 -20.22 19.95
CA GLU A 144 8.37 -19.42 19.99
C GLU A 144 9.09 -19.42 18.64
N SER A 145 9.19 -20.58 17.97
CA SER A 145 9.87 -20.69 16.67
C SER A 145 9.19 -19.85 15.59
N LYS A 146 7.85 -19.80 15.57
CA LYS A 146 7.08 -18.96 14.64
C LYS A 146 7.29 -17.48 14.92
N SER A 147 7.26 -17.09 16.20
CA SER A 147 7.55 -15.71 16.62
C SER A 147 8.96 -15.28 16.22
N ARG A 148 9.97 -16.13 16.45
CA ARG A 148 11.36 -15.85 16.07
C ARG A 148 11.51 -15.65 14.55
N LYS A 149 10.89 -16.51 13.72
CA LYS A 149 10.92 -16.36 12.25
C LYS A 149 10.27 -15.06 11.77
N TRP A 150 9.15 -14.67 12.37
CA TRP A 150 8.47 -13.42 12.03
C TRP A 150 9.36 -12.20 12.32
N THR A 151 9.94 -12.15 13.53
CA THR A 151 10.78 -11.03 13.95
C THR A 151 12.11 -10.98 13.20
N SER A 152 12.75 -12.13 12.90
CA SER A 152 14.09 -12.14 12.31
C SER A 152 14.13 -11.96 10.79
N ILE A 153 13.06 -12.32 10.07
CA ILE A 153 13.07 -12.31 8.60
C ILE A 153 12.20 -11.18 8.04
N ILE A 154 10.98 -11.02 8.55
CA ILE A 154 9.98 -10.15 7.91
C ILE A 154 10.29 -8.68 8.19
N ILE A 155 10.66 -8.34 9.42
CA ILE A 155 10.94 -6.96 9.82
C ILE A 155 12.11 -6.36 9.01
N PRO A 156 13.29 -7.03 8.87
CA PRO A 156 14.38 -6.48 8.06
C PRO A 156 14.03 -6.30 6.58
N LEU A 157 13.29 -7.24 5.99
CA LEU A 157 12.86 -7.16 4.59
C LEU A 157 11.89 -5.99 4.34
N ALA A 158 10.93 -5.77 5.24
CA ALA A 158 10.02 -4.64 5.15
C ALA A 158 10.77 -3.30 5.23
N SER A 159 11.74 -3.19 6.15
CA SER A 159 12.58 -1.99 6.28
C SER A 159 13.40 -1.71 5.01
N LEU A 160 13.95 -2.76 4.38
CA LEU A 160 14.70 -2.62 3.12
C LEU A 160 13.82 -2.09 1.98
N LEU A 161 12.57 -2.56 1.88
CA LEU A 161 11.63 -2.10 0.85
C LEU A 161 11.27 -0.62 1.04
N VAL A 162 11.04 -0.17 2.27
CA VAL A 162 10.77 1.24 2.58
C VAL A 162 11.95 2.12 2.20
N ALA A 163 13.17 1.68 2.53
CA ALA A 163 14.39 2.39 2.14
C ALA A 163 14.55 2.49 0.62
N ALA A 164 14.32 1.40 -0.11
CA ALA A 164 14.39 1.38 -1.57
C ALA A 164 13.35 2.31 -2.22
N ALA A 165 12.10 2.31 -1.70
CA ALA A 165 11.04 3.19 -2.19
C ALA A 165 11.38 4.68 -2.00
N SER A 166 11.99 5.04 -0.86
CA SER A 166 12.44 6.42 -0.58
C SER A 166 13.52 6.90 -1.55
N ILE A 167 14.49 6.04 -1.85
CA ILE A 167 15.56 6.35 -2.82
C ILE A 167 14.97 6.55 -4.22
N ALA A 168 14.09 5.63 -4.68
CA ALA A 168 13.46 5.73 -5.98
C ALA A 168 12.60 7.00 -6.13
N GLY A 169 11.84 7.36 -5.09
CA GLY A 169 11.05 8.60 -5.07
C GLY A 169 11.91 9.85 -5.18
N SER A 170 13.03 9.89 -4.46
CA SER A 170 13.97 11.02 -4.50
C SER A 170 14.59 11.22 -5.89
N VAL A 171 14.99 10.14 -6.56
CA VAL A 171 15.53 10.18 -7.92
C VAL A 171 14.47 10.68 -8.92
N GLY A 172 13.23 10.22 -8.80
CA GLY A 172 12.13 10.66 -9.67
C GLY A 172 11.87 12.17 -9.58
N ILE A 173 11.82 12.72 -8.37
CA ILE A 173 11.60 14.17 -8.15
C ILE A 173 12.76 14.99 -8.73
N GLN A 174 14.00 14.55 -8.54
CA GLN A 174 15.17 15.25 -9.09
C GLN A 174 15.14 15.30 -10.62
N TRP A 175 14.74 14.20 -11.26
CA TRP A 175 14.68 14.15 -12.72
C TRP A 175 13.64 15.12 -13.30
N VAL A 176 12.46 15.21 -12.69
CA VAL A 176 11.42 16.17 -13.08
C VAL A 176 11.91 17.61 -12.88
N SER A 177 12.52 17.90 -11.73
CA SER A 177 13.03 19.25 -11.44
C SER A 177 14.13 19.70 -12.41
N ILE A 178 15.05 18.80 -12.79
CA ILE A 178 16.10 19.10 -13.78
C ILE A 178 15.47 19.43 -15.14
N LYS A 179 14.44 18.69 -15.55
CA LYS A 179 13.74 18.93 -16.82
C LYS A 179 13.05 20.30 -16.82
N GLU A 180 12.31 20.62 -15.77
CA GLU A 180 11.65 21.93 -15.63
C GLU A 180 12.65 23.09 -15.63
N GLN A 181 13.78 22.95 -14.92
CA GLN A 181 14.84 23.97 -14.95
C GLN A 181 15.49 24.11 -16.33
N ALA A 182 15.67 23.01 -17.05
CA ALA A 182 16.21 23.04 -18.40
C ALA A 182 15.25 23.75 -19.37
N ASP A 183 13.96 23.47 -19.29
CA ASP A 183 12.94 24.11 -20.12
C ASP A 183 12.78 25.60 -19.79
N LEU A 184 12.83 25.97 -18.50
CA LEU A 184 12.81 27.37 -18.07
C LEU A 184 14.05 28.13 -18.55
N LYS A 185 15.25 27.53 -18.43
CA LYS A 185 16.49 28.12 -18.97
C LYS A 185 16.45 28.26 -20.49
N ARG A 186 15.87 27.29 -21.21
CA ARG A 186 15.67 27.39 -22.66
C ARG A 186 14.77 28.56 -23.02
N TYR A 187 13.71 28.80 -22.26
CA TYR A 187 12.84 29.95 -22.44
C TYR A 187 13.57 31.27 -22.16
N GLU A 188 14.26 31.36 -21.02
CA GLU A 188 14.98 32.58 -20.58
C GLU A 188 16.11 32.98 -21.52
N VAL A 189 16.86 32.02 -22.05
CA VAL A 189 18.03 32.28 -22.90
C VAL A 189 17.67 32.32 -24.38
N GLY A 190 16.66 31.55 -24.79
CA GLY A 190 16.31 31.37 -26.20
C GLY A 190 15.17 32.24 -26.70
N PHE A 191 14.05 32.31 -25.98
CA PHE A 191 12.81 32.93 -26.47
C PHE A 191 12.64 34.36 -25.97
N LYS A 192 12.82 34.58 -24.67
CA LYS A 192 12.58 35.88 -24.04
C LYS A 192 13.40 37.03 -24.66
N PRO A 193 14.73 36.88 -24.92
CA PRO A 193 15.51 37.95 -25.53
C PRO A 193 15.05 38.28 -26.95
N LYS A 194 14.64 37.26 -27.74
CA LYS A 194 14.09 37.46 -29.09
C LYS A 194 12.79 38.27 -29.04
N GLN A 195 11.90 37.94 -28.11
CA GLN A 195 10.62 38.62 -27.95
C GLN A 195 10.82 40.09 -27.53
N GLU A 196 11.63 40.33 -26.49
CA GLU A 196 11.88 41.68 -25.98
C GLU A 196 12.52 42.57 -27.04
N ALA A 197 13.53 42.06 -27.74
CA ALA A 197 14.23 42.82 -28.76
C ALA A 197 13.39 43.00 -30.05
N TYR A 198 12.57 42.03 -30.44
CA TYR A 198 11.59 42.21 -31.53
C TYR A 198 10.58 43.32 -31.21
N VAL A 199 10.03 43.34 -29.99
CA VAL A 199 9.09 44.38 -29.56
C VAL A 199 9.78 45.75 -29.53
N ALA A 200 11.00 45.83 -29.01
CA ALA A 200 11.78 47.06 -29.02
C ALA A 200 12.03 47.57 -30.45
N PHE A 201 12.41 46.67 -31.37
CA PHE A 201 12.62 46.98 -32.77
C PHE A 201 11.33 47.49 -33.45
N ALA A 202 10.20 46.80 -33.25
CA ALA A 202 8.92 47.18 -33.83
C ALA A 202 8.44 48.56 -33.35
N ASN A 203 8.58 48.85 -32.05
CA ASN A 203 8.22 50.14 -31.47
C ASN A 203 9.11 51.28 -32.00
N ALA A 204 10.41 51.03 -32.13
CA ALA A 204 11.34 52.01 -32.67
C ALA A 204 11.09 52.26 -34.17
N THR A 205 10.76 51.21 -34.94
CA THR A 205 10.37 51.31 -36.36
C THR A 205 9.13 52.19 -36.53
N TRP A 206 8.09 51.95 -35.72
CA TRP A 206 6.87 52.75 -35.74
C TRP A 206 7.13 54.21 -35.37
N SER A 207 7.95 54.44 -34.34
CA SER A 207 8.30 55.79 -33.89
C SER A 207 9.12 56.53 -34.94
N ALA A 208 10.08 55.85 -35.60
CA ALA A 208 10.87 56.41 -36.69
C ALA A 208 9.97 56.90 -37.84
N LEU A 209 8.97 56.11 -38.23
CA LEU A 209 7.99 56.49 -39.25
C LEU A 209 7.23 57.78 -38.87
N ASN A 210 6.74 57.88 -37.64
CA ASN A 210 6.03 59.08 -37.17
C ASN A 210 6.94 60.31 -37.15
N TYR A 211 8.15 60.20 -36.61
CA TYR A 211 9.10 61.34 -36.59
C TYR A 211 9.57 61.74 -37.99
N ALA A 212 9.67 60.80 -38.94
CA ALA A 212 9.93 61.11 -40.33
C ALA A 212 8.77 61.92 -40.94
N SER A 213 7.53 61.52 -40.66
CA SER A 213 6.32 62.24 -41.09
C SER A 213 6.27 63.66 -40.54
N ASP A 214 6.57 63.84 -39.26
CA ASP A 214 6.55 65.13 -38.56
C ASP A 214 7.77 66.00 -38.89
N GLY A 215 8.80 65.42 -39.52
CA GLY A 215 10.01 66.14 -39.87
C GLY A 215 11.01 66.34 -38.72
N GLU A 216 10.85 65.61 -37.64
CA GLU A 216 11.67 65.72 -36.43
C GLU A 216 12.97 64.92 -36.56
N GLN A 217 13.93 65.42 -37.33
CA GLN A 217 15.16 64.69 -37.66
C GLN A 217 15.97 64.19 -36.45
N ALA A 218 16.02 64.95 -35.36
CA ALA A 218 16.75 64.55 -34.16
C ALA A 218 16.11 63.32 -33.49
N ASN A 219 14.77 63.29 -33.41
CA ASN A 219 14.02 62.18 -32.84
C ASN A 219 14.04 60.96 -33.77
N LEU A 220 13.96 61.17 -35.09
CA LEU A 220 14.15 60.11 -36.09
C LEU A 220 15.50 59.39 -35.90
N ARG A 221 16.61 60.14 -35.83
CA ARG A 221 17.95 59.56 -35.62
C ARG A 221 18.06 58.79 -34.31
N LYS A 222 17.42 59.28 -33.25
CA LYS A 222 17.35 58.57 -31.96
C LYS A 222 16.62 57.23 -32.11
N GLN A 223 15.50 57.19 -32.84
CA GLN A 223 14.77 55.93 -33.07
C GLN A 223 15.56 54.96 -33.94
N ILE A 224 16.29 55.45 -34.96
CA ILE A 224 17.20 54.61 -35.76
C ILE A 224 18.27 53.96 -34.87
N ALA A 225 18.91 54.72 -33.98
CA ALA A 225 19.87 54.16 -33.03
C ALA A 225 19.24 53.11 -32.08
N LEU A 226 17.98 53.28 -31.70
CA LEU A 226 17.24 52.29 -30.92
C LEU A 226 16.90 51.04 -31.74
N MET A 227 16.58 51.18 -33.03
CA MET A 227 16.41 50.06 -33.95
C MET A 227 17.72 49.26 -34.09
N ASP A 228 18.87 49.93 -34.26
CA ASP A 228 20.19 49.28 -34.30
C ASP A 228 20.49 48.51 -33.00
N THR A 229 20.23 49.13 -31.85
CA THR A 229 20.44 48.51 -30.53
C THR A 229 19.57 47.27 -30.35
N ALA A 230 18.30 47.35 -30.77
CA ALA A 230 17.39 46.20 -30.75
C ALA A 230 17.85 45.11 -31.74
N PHE A 231 18.35 45.50 -32.92
CA PHE A 231 18.88 44.57 -33.90
C PHE A 231 20.12 43.81 -33.39
N PHE A 232 21.06 44.48 -32.74
CA PHE A 232 22.22 43.79 -32.13
C PHE A 232 21.82 42.76 -31.08
N SER A 233 20.70 42.98 -30.40
CA SER A 233 20.18 42.04 -29.41
C SER A 233 19.56 40.77 -30.04
N ILE A 234 19.09 40.85 -31.28
CA ILE A 234 18.53 39.71 -32.03
C ILE A 234 19.51 39.09 -33.03
N GLU A 235 20.56 39.80 -33.42
CA GLU A 235 21.54 39.37 -34.42
C GLU A 235 22.12 37.96 -34.15
N PRO A 236 22.48 37.57 -32.91
CA PRO A 236 22.99 36.22 -32.63
C PRO A 236 22.01 35.09 -32.97
N PHE A 237 20.71 35.38 -33.05
CA PHE A 237 19.66 34.40 -33.33
C PHE A 237 19.32 34.27 -34.82
N LEU A 238 19.91 35.10 -35.68
CA LEU A 238 19.67 35.10 -37.12
C LEU A 238 20.81 34.38 -37.86
N SER A 239 20.50 33.70 -38.95
CA SER A 239 21.52 33.17 -39.87
C SER A 239 22.24 34.31 -40.60
N GLN A 240 23.41 34.04 -41.17
CA GLN A 240 24.19 35.06 -41.87
C GLN A 240 23.43 35.65 -43.07
N GLU A 241 22.71 34.80 -43.81
CA GLU A 241 21.89 35.19 -44.97
C GLU A 241 20.75 36.12 -44.53
N VAL A 242 20.05 35.74 -43.45
CA VAL A 242 18.96 36.55 -42.89
C VAL A 242 19.47 37.90 -42.41
N ARG A 243 20.63 37.95 -41.74
CA ARG A 243 21.25 39.22 -41.30
C ARG A 243 21.52 40.14 -42.49
N GLN A 244 22.05 39.61 -43.58
CA GLN A 244 22.35 40.40 -44.77
C GLN A 244 21.07 40.95 -45.40
N SER A 245 20.08 40.07 -45.68
CA SER A 245 18.81 40.49 -46.26
C SER A 245 18.03 41.45 -45.35
N PHE A 246 18.13 41.30 -44.02
CA PHE A 246 17.56 42.24 -43.08
C PHE A 246 18.22 43.61 -43.18
N ARG A 247 19.56 43.67 -43.18
CA ARG A 247 20.31 44.94 -43.27
C ARG A 247 20.02 45.71 -44.55
N GLU A 248 19.83 45.02 -45.68
CA GLU A 248 19.43 45.62 -46.95
C GLU A 248 18.05 46.29 -46.82
N LYS A 249 17.02 45.55 -46.38
CA LYS A 249 15.65 46.07 -46.19
C LYS A 249 15.58 47.18 -45.15
N TYR A 250 16.34 47.03 -44.07
CA TYR A 250 16.46 48.02 -43.01
C TYR A 250 17.11 49.31 -43.51
N GLY A 251 18.16 49.20 -44.32
CA GLY A 251 18.81 50.34 -44.97
C GLY A 251 17.86 51.09 -45.90
N GLU A 252 17.12 50.37 -46.74
CA GLU A 252 16.09 50.95 -47.63
C GLU A 252 15.04 51.74 -46.85
N PHE A 253 14.52 51.17 -45.75
CA PHE A 253 13.55 51.83 -44.87
C PHE A 253 14.12 53.10 -44.24
N ILE A 254 15.34 53.05 -43.70
CA ILE A 254 15.98 54.22 -43.07
C ILE A 254 16.21 55.32 -44.08
N THR A 255 16.75 54.99 -45.25
CA THR A 255 17.01 55.97 -46.31
C THR A 255 15.71 56.67 -46.73
N SER A 256 14.63 55.91 -46.91
CA SER A 256 13.30 56.46 -47.21
C SER A 256 12.81 57.45 -46.13
N CYS A 257 12.92 57.06 -44.86
CA CYS A 257 12.55 57.93 -43.73
C CYS A 257 13.41 59.20 -43.62
N ASP A 258 14.73 59.09 -43.78
CA ASP A 258 15.67 60.22 -43.68
C ASP A 258 15.51 61.19 -44.87
N GLU A 259 15.33 60.67 -46.09
CA GLU A 259 15.04 61.47 -47.28
C GLU A 259 13.72 62.24 -47.13
N TYR A 260 12.68 61.58 -46.61
CA TYR A 260 11.40 62.22 -46.40
C TYR A 260 11.45 63.30 -45.30
N ALA A 261 12.14 63.04 -44.19
CA ALA A 261 12.29 64.00 -43.10
C ALA A 261 13.08 65.26 -43.50
N LYS A 262 13.90 65.20 -44.55
CA LYS A 262 14.64 66.36 -45.11
C LYS A 262 13.81 67.23 -46.06
N LYS A 263 12.66 66.76 -46.52
CA LYS A 263 11.76 67.57 -47.36
C LYS A 263 11.21 68.76 -46.56
N GLY A 264 11.04 69.90 -47.24
CA GLY A 264 10.37 71.08 -46.65
C GLY A 264 8.90 70.83 -46.35
N ASN A 265 8.31 71.61 -45.44
CA ASN A 265 6.93 71.44 -44.95
C ASN A 265 5.90 71.28 -46.07
N GLU A 266 5.93 72.16 -47.08
CA GLU A 266 4.97 72.13 -48.20
C GLU A 266 5.02 70.81 -49.00
N VAL A 267 6.22 70.25 -49.19
CA VAL A 267 6.38 68.98 -49.92
C VAL A 267 5.90 67.81 -49.05
N ARG A 268 6.11 67.88 -47.73
CA ARG A 268 5.62 66.85 -46.80
C ARG A 268 4.11 66.85 -46.68
N GLU A 269 3.46 68.01 -46.62
CA GLU A 269 2.00 68.08 -46.59
C GLU A 269 1.37 67.49 -47.85
N ARG A 270 1.97 67.76 -49.02
CA ARG A 270 1.48 67.24 -50.30
C ARG A 270 1.71 65.73 -50.46
N ASP A 271 2.90 65.25 -50.11
CA ASP A 271 3.31 63.87 -50.39
C ASP A 271 3.03 62.90 -49.21
N GLY A 272 2.58 63.41 -48.06
CA GLY A 272 2.57 62.68 -46.79
C GLY A 272 1.73 61.43 -46.76
N GLN A 273 0.53 61.44 -47.32
CA GLN A 273 -0.30 60.22 -47.38
C GLN A 273 0.37 59.11 -48.19
N LYS A 274 1.02 59.46 -49.31
CA LYS A 274 1.72 58.50 -50.16
C LYS A 274 2.94 57.94 -49.46
N PHE A 275 3.71 58.79 -48.77
CA PHE A 275 4.85 58.37 -47.97
C PHE A 275 4.42 57.44 -46.84
N LEU A 276 3.41 57.82 -46.06
CA LEU A 276 2.91 57.02 -44.93
C LEU A 276 2.46 55.63 -45.37
N ALA A 277 1.72 55.52 -46.48
CA ALA A 277 1.29 54.23 -47.01
C ALA A 277 2.47 53.34 -47.40
N GLN A 278 3.46 53.89 -48.12
CA GLN A 278 4.66 53.14 -48.52
C GLN A 278 5.52 52.74 -47.31
N ALA A 279 5.77 53.67 -46.39
CA ALA A 279 6.60 53.43 -45.21
C ALA A 279 5.94 52.44 -44.24
N GLN A 280 4.61 52.43 -44.16
CA GLN A 280 3.86 51.42 -43.41
C GLN A 280 4.02 50.03 -44.04
N GLU A 281 3.88 49.92 -45.37
CA GLU A 281 4.07 48.67 -46.08
C GLU A 281 5.50 48.13 -45.90
N ASP A 282 6.52 48.98 -46.00
CA ASP A 282 7.92 48.59 -45.84
C ASP A 282 8.24 48.21 -44.38
N SER A 283 7.68 48.93 -43.41
CA SER A 283 7.75 48.59 -41.98
C SER A 283 7.12 47.24 -41.67
N GLU A 284 5.95 46.95 -42.25
CA GLU A 284 5.28 45.65 -42.09
C GLU A 284 6.09 44.52 -42.71
N LYS A 285 6.63 44.71 -43.92
CA LYS A 285 7.53 43.73 -44.56
C LYS A 285 8.75 43.44 -43.69
N LEU A 286 9.37 44.49 -43.14
CA LEU A 286 10.55 44.36 -42.29
C LEU A 286 10.22 43.62 -40.98
N ARG A 287 9.12 43.97 -40.33
CA ARG A 287 8.65 43.30 -39.10
C ARG A 287 8.28 41.84 -39.34
N ASN A 288 7.56 41.55 -40.42
CA ASN A 288 7.15 40.19 -40.78
C ASN A 288 8.35 39.31 -41.15
N PHE A 289 9.32 39.86 -41.89
CA PHE A 289 10.57 39.18 -42.21
C PHE A 289 11.35 38.85 -40.93
N LEU A 290 11.46 39.80 -40.01
CA LEU A 290 12.17 39.58 -38.75
C LEU A 290 11.45 38.59 -37.83
N TYR A 291 10.12 38.70 -37.72
CA TYR A 291 9.30 37.80 -36.91
C TYR A 291 9.42 36.35 -37.41
N SER A 292 9.21 36.14 -38.71
CA SER A 292 9.32 34.81 -39.31
C SER A 292 10.73 34.22 -39.15
N SER A 293 11.77 35.05 -39.20
CA SER A 293 13.15 34.59 -39.01
C SER A 293 13.50 34.24 -37.55
N LEU A 294 12.80 34.81 -36.58
CA LEU A 294 13.10 34.60 -35.15
C LEU A 294 12.31 33.44 -34.53
N PHE A 295 11.11 33.20 -35.03
CA PHE A 295 10.10 32.35 -34.38
C PHE A 295 9.61 31.16 -35.21
N ASN A 296 9.96 31.06 -36.50
CA ASN A 296 9.71 29.87 -37.33
C ASN A 296 11.01 29.10 -37.60
#